data_AF-A0A7R8A050-F1
#
_entry.id   AF-A0A7R8A050-F1
#
_cell.length_a   1.000
_cell.length_b   1.000
_cell.length_c   1.000
_cell.angle_alpha   90.00
_cell.angle_beta   90.00
_cell.angle_gamma   90.00
#
_symmetry.space_group_name_H-M   'P 1'
#
loop_
_entity.id
_entity.type
_entity.pdbx_description
1 polymer ?
#
loop_
_entity_poly.entity_id
_entity_poly.type
_entity_poly.pdbx_seq_one_letter_code
_entity_poly.pdbx_strand_id
1 'polypeptide(L)'
;MRLKNSTTGLTTAGRWSPSPTGPTSKNGRISHDTNTQAEFDALLGDYDAVLDSVPAMFAAELIEAYPKANVRLNTRSDLDAWHRSFM
;
A
#
# COMPACT_ATOMS: atom_id res chain seq x y z
N MET A 1 13.10 27.40 33.28
CA MET A 1 13.79 27.11 32.01
C MET A 1 13.67 25.61 31.74
N ARG A 2 12.92 25.27 30.67
CA ARG A 2 12.72 23.96 30.01
C ARG A 2 12.17 22.77 30.83
N LEU A 3 10.85 22.62 30.78
CA LEU A 3 10.11 21.38 31.05
C LEU A 3 10.30 20.40 29.87
N LYS A 4 10.57 19.13 30.16
CA LYS A 4 10.32 18.00 29.24
C LYS A 4 9.46 16.99 29.99
N ASN A 5 8.15 17.09 29.81
CA ASN A 5 7.22 16.08 30.29
C ASN A 5 7.32 14.89 29.32
N SER A 6 7.91 13.79 29.80
CA SER A 6 7.82 12.51 29.11
C SER A 6 6.47 11.90 29.44
N THR A 7 5.53 11.97 28.50
CA THR A 7 4.30 11.18 28.61
C THR A 7 4.57 9.82 27.98
N THR A 8 4.71 8.84 28.85
CA THR A 8 4.81 7.41 28.56
C THR A 8 3.64 6.96 27.68
N GLY A 9 3.95 6.56 26.45
CA GLY A 9 2.98 5.92 25.56
C GLY A 9 2.77 4.47 25.97
N LEU A 10 1.56 4.13 26.42
CA LEU A 10 1.07 2.77 26.50
C LEU A 10 0.47 2.42 25.13
N THR A 11 1.14 1.54 24.40
CA THR A 11 0.68 0.97 23.14
C THR A 11 -0.34 -0.14 23.43
N THR A 12 -1.62 0.16 23.25
CA THR A 12 -2.66 -0.85 23.00
C THR A 12 -2.57 -1.23 21.53
N ALA A 13 -2.25 -2.50 21.25
CA ALA A 13 -2.29 -3.05 19.90
C ALA A 13 -3.71 -2.95 19.29
N GLY A 14 -3.79 -2.57 18.01
CA GLY A 14 -4.84 -3.09 17.13
C GLY A 14 -5.97 -2.17 16.65
N ARG A 15 -5.83 -0.84 16.63
CA ARG A 15 -6.78 0.00 15.87
C ARG A 15 -6.07 0.85 14.83
N TRP A 16 -6.18 0.44 13.57
CA TRP A 16 -5.85 1.29 12.43
C TRP A 16 -6.70 2.57 12.52
N SER A 17 -6.04 3.71 12.56
CA SER A 17 -6.65 5.03 12.44
C SER A 17 -6.23 5.58 11.09
N PRO A 18 -7.16 5.91 10.16
CA PRO A 18 -6.79 6.57 8.92
C PRO A 18 -6.10 7.90 9.24
N SER A 19 -5.09 8.25 8.45
CA SER A 19 -4.40 9.54 8.53
C SER A 19 -5.41 10.71 8.51
N PRO A 20 -5.17 11.82 9.23
CA PRO A 20 -6.07 12.97 9.25
C PRO A 20 -6.21 13.67 7.89
N THR A 21 -5.41 13.28 6.92
CA THR A 21 -5.43 13.71 5.52
C THR A 21 -6.12 12.69 4.61
N GLY A 22 -7.13 11.98 5.11
CA GLY A 22 -8.04 11.21 4.26
C GLY A 22 -8.76 12.13 3.25
N PRO A 23 -9.33 11.60 2.16
CA PRO A 23 -9.76 12.42 1.05
C PRO A 23 -10.84 13.42 1.44
N THR A 24 -10.53 14.71 1.33
CA THR A 24 -11.58 15.73 1.29
C THR A 24 -12.21 15.67 -0.08
N SER A 25 -13.37 15.00 -0.20
CA SER A 25 -14.21 15.11 -1.40
C SER A 25 -14.57 16.57 -1.64
N LYS A 26 -13.97 17.16 -2.67
CA LYS A 26 -14.50 18.39 -3.24
C LYS A 26 -15.52 17.99 -4.31
N ASN A 27 -16.79 18.23 -4.00
CA ASN A 27 -17.92 18.22 -4.94
C ASN A 27 -18.50 16.85 -5.35
N GLY A 28 -18.45 15.81 -4.49
CA GLY A 28 -19.30 14.62 -4.64
C GLY A 28 -18.98 13.71 -5.85
N ARG A 29 -17.84 13.92 -6.50
CA ARG A 29 -17.24 12.92 -7.40
C ARG A 29 -16.35 12.00 -6.57
N ILE A 30 -16.40 10.68 -6.81
CA ILE A 30 -15.34 9.77 -6.38
C ILE A 30 -14.12 10.20 -7.22
N SER A 31 -13.25 11.03 -6.65
CA SER A 31 -11.91 11.19 -7.19
C SER A 31 -11.20 9.87 -6.94
N HIS A 32 -10.62 9.26 -7.99
CA HIS A 32 -9.59 8.25 -7.78
C HIS A 32 -8.39 9.02 -7.22
N ASP A 33 -8.40 9.24 -5.91
CA ASP A 33 -7.26 9.83 -5.24
C ASP A 33 -6.10 8.84 -5.41
N THR A 34 -5.03 9.28 -6.07
CA THR A 34 -3.83 8.46 -6.27
C THR A 34 -3.34 7.97 -4.91
N ASN A 35 -3.25 6.65 -4.72
CA ASN A 35 -2.69 6.07 -3.49
C ASN A 35 -1.25 6.57 -3.31
N THR A 36 -0.97 7.14 -2.14
CA THR A 36 0.33 7.72 -1.83
C THR A 36 1.31 6.67 -1.33
N GLN A 37 2.61 6.94 -1.47
CA GLN A 37 3.67 6.08 -0.91
C GLN A 37 3.47 5.82 0.59
N ALA A 38 3.04 6.82 1.37
CA ALA A 38 2.81 6.67 2.81
C ALA A 38 1.65 5.71 3.14
N GLU A 39 0.61 5.64 2.30
CA GLU A 39 -0.49 4.69 2.47
C GLU A 39 -0.04 3.27 2.17
N PHE A 40 0.80 3.10 1.14
CA PHE A 40 1.43 1.81 0.86
C PHE A 40 2.43 1.41 1.95
N ASP A 41 3.28 2.31 2.44
CA ASP A 41 4.22 2.03 3.53
C ASP A 41 3.49 1.59 4.80
N ALA A 42 2.33 2.16 5.11
CA ALA A 42 1.52 1.73 6.25
C ALA A 42 0.93 0.32 6.08
N LEU A 43 0.67 -0.10 4.84
CA LEU A 43 0.15 -1.43 4.51
C LEU A 43 1.26 -2.48 4.40
N LEU A 44 2.37 -2.12 3.76
CA LEU A 44 3.49 -3.00 3.43
C LEU A 44 4.54 -3.06 4.54
N GLY A 45 4.63 -2.05 5.40
CA GLY A 45 5.66 -1.99 6.44
C GLY A 45 7.06 -2.13 5.87
N ASP A 46 7.84 -3.07 6.43
CA ASP A 46 9.26 -3.26 6.09
C ASP A 46 9.49 -4.30 4.95
N TYR A 47 8.48 -4.61 4.13
CA TYR A 47 8.64 -5.55 3.01
C TYR A 47 9.25 -4.89 1.77
N ASP A 48 10.27 -5.53 1.20
CA ASP A 48 10.97 -5.02 0.00
C ASP A 48 10.28 -5.32 -1.34
N ALA A 49 9.35 -6.29 -1.36
CA ALA A 49 8.71 -6.75 -2.59
C ALA A 49 7.29 -7.27 -2.34
N VAL A 50 6.45 -7.09 -3.36
CA VAL A 50 5.05 -7.52 -3.37
C VAL A 50 4.77 -8.30 -4.66
N LEU A 51 3.91 -9.31 -4.57
CA LEU A 51 3.55 -10.19 -5.67
C LEU A 51 2.10 -10.67 -5.52
N ASP A 52 1.61 -11.38 -6.54
CA ASP A 52 0.25 -11.91 -6.63
C ASP A 52 -0.81 -10.86 -7.03
N SER A 53 -2.09 -11.19 -6.84
CA SER A 53 -3.26 -10.49 -7.35
C SER A 53 -3.43 -9.07 -6.81
N VAL A 54 -3.25 -8.84 -5.51
CA VAL A 54 -3.50 -7.52 -4.90
C VAL A 54 -2.53 -6.45 -5.41
N PRO A 55 -1.21 -6.66 -5.38
CA PRO A 55 -0.27 -5.69 -5.96
C PRO A 55 -0.44 -5.51 -7.47
N ALA A 56 -0.84 -6.56 -8.19
CA ALA A 56 -1.12 -6.45 -9.62
C ALA A 56 -2.29 -5.51 -9.94
N MET A 57 -3.30 -5.42 -9.07
CA MET A 57 -4.41 -4.48 -9.22
C MET A 57 -4.01 -3.01 -9.04
N PHE A 58 -2.94 -2.74 -8.27
CA PHE A 58 -2.42 -1.39 -7.99
C PHE A 58 -1.07 -1.13 -8.68
N ALA A 59 -0.80 -1.83 -9.79
CA ALA A 59 0.52 -1.79 -10.41
C ALA A 59 0.93 -0.37 -10.84
N ALA A 60 0.01 0.42 -11.37
CA ALA A 60 0.30 1.80 -11.80
C ALA A 60 0.65 2.69 -10.61
N GLU A 61 -0.14 2.62 -9.54
CA GLU A 61 0.03 3.39 -8.31
C GLU A 61 1.30 2.98 -7.57
N LEU A 62 1.64 1.69 -7.53
CA LEU A 62 2.89 1.20 -6.95
C LEU A 62 4.12 1.66 -7.75
N ILE A 63 4.03 1.69 -9.08
CA ILE A 63 5.11 2.21 -9.94
C ILE A 63 5.30 3.71 -9.71
N GLU A 64 4.22 4.46 -9.56
CA GLU A 64 4.28 5.90 -9.26
C GLU A 64 4.81 6.18 -7.85
N ALA A 65 4.35 5.42 -6.85
CA ALA A 65 4.75 5.55 -5.45
C ALA A 65 6.21 5.12 -5.21
N TYR A 66 6.71 4.13 -5.95
CA TYR A 66 8.07 3.59 -5.82
C TYR A 66 8.81 3.61 -7.17
N PRO A 67 9.16 4.80 -7.72
CA PRO A 67 9.73 4.92 -9.06
C PRO A 67 11.13 4.31 -9.23
N LYS A 68 11.77 3.94 -8.11
CA LYS A 68 13.07 3.26 -8.09
C LYS A 68 12.95 1.75 -7.93
N ALA A 69 11.75 1.22 -7.70
CA ALA A 69 11.52 -0.21 -7.58
C ALA A 69 11.58 -0.88 -8.96
N ASN A 70 12.01 -2.14 -8.97
CA ASN A 70 12.00 -2.93 -10.20
C ASN A 70 10.63 -3.60 -10.39
N VAL A 71 10.11 -3.58 -11.62
CA VAL A 71 8.87 -4.28 -11.98
C VAL A 71 9.22 -5.60 -12.67
N ARG A 72 8.67 -6.72 -12.19
CA ARG A 72 8.86 -8.04 -12.79
C ARG A 72 7.51 -8.66 -13.12
N LEU A 73 7.31 -9.01 -14.40
CA LEU A 73 6.13 -9.73 -14.87
C LEU A 73 6.51 -11.19 -15.12
N ASN A 74 5.98 -12.09 -14.28
CA ASN A 74 6.14 -13.52 -14.49
C ASN A 74 5.13 -14.01 -15.54
N THR A 75 5.61 -14.69 -16.57
CA THR A 75 4.78 -15.27 -17.63
C THR A 75 5.00 -16.79 -17.71
N ARG A 76 3.98 -17.50 -18.18
CA ARG A 76 4.03 -18.94 -18.48
C ARG A 76 3.55 -19.16 -19.91
N SER A 77 4.26 -20.00 -20.65
CA SER A 77 3.93 -20.32 -22.05
C SER A 77 2.75 -21.28 -22.18
N ASP A 78 2.59 -22.21 -21.23
CA ASP A 78 1.50 -23.17 -21.18
C ASP A 78 0.34 -22.62 -20.32
N LEU A 79 -0.71 -22.14 -21.01
CA LEU A 79 -1.91 -21.60 -20.39
C LEU A 79 -2.71 -22.66 -19.64
N ASP A 80 -2.79 -23.89 -20.16
CA ASP A 80 -3.57 -24.95 -19.53
C ASP A 80 -2.91 -25.42 -18.24
N ALA A 81 -1.58 -25.56 -18.24
CA ALA A 81 -0.82 -25.87 -17.03
C ALA A 81 -0.84 -24.72 -16.03
N TRP A 82 -0.94 -23.47 -16.47
CA TRP A 82 -1.15 -22.34 -15.57
C TRP A 82 -2.53 -22.41 -14.94
N HIS A 83 -3.58 -22.59 -15.74
CA HIS A 83 -4.96 -22.65 -15.27
C HIS A 83 -5.19 -23.78 -14.26
N ARG A 84 -4.67 -25.00 -14.53
CA ARG A 84 -4.73 -26.13 -13.59
C ARG A 84 -3.98 -25.93 -12.27
N SER A 85 -3.03 -25.00 -12.24
CA SER A 85 -2.28 -24.66 -11.03
C SER A 85 -2.94 -23.53 -10.25
N PHE A 86 -3.77 -22.73 -10.93
CA PHE A 86 -4.46 -21.58 -10.36
C PHE A 86 -5.82 -21.96 -9.77
N MET A 87 -6.54 -22.87 -10.43
CA MET A 87 -7.77 -23.50 -9.93
C MET A 87 -7.47 -24.77 -9.14
#